data_AF-A0A5B7B6W2-F1
#
_entry.id   AF-A0A5B7B6W2-F1
#
_cell.length_a   1.000
_cell.length_b   1.000
_cell.length_c   1.000
_cell.angle_alpha   90.00
_cell.angle_beta   90.00
_cell.angle_gamma   90.00
#
_symmetry.space_group_name_H-M   'P 1'
#
loop_
_entity.id
_entity.type
_entity.pdbx_description
1 polymer ?
#
loop_
_entity_poly.entity_id
_entity_poly.type
_entity_poly.pdbx_seq_one_letter_code
_entity_poly.pdbx_strand_id
1 'polypeptide(L)'
;DDPTVMEMIIVKDVKVGAEVFNTYGSLGNAALLHRYGFTEPDNPYDIVNIDLELVLQWSSSMFSGRHSRARLSLFRRLDYSGCVSQNSEYFEISYDGEPQVELLILLYIMLLPEEAYRQLDLTISTVGNLNKSISVILAKKCNIVMDEAPEMSKDLLLTKNVCDALLSLADIRESLYGSNAVDDDIGALRRCCHIRERKLYHSLMLRVSERRILEKLKIYAAAGARLFRTAKRASMRKKLKRT
;
A
#
# COMPACT_ATOMS: atom_id res chain seq x y z
N ASP A 1 -13.06 5.37 -39.74
CA ASP A 1 -13.14 4.24 -38.81
C ASP A 1 -14.58 3.84 -38.63
N ASP A 2 -14.90 2.59 -38.97
CA ASP A 2 -16.24 2.00 -38.79
C ASP A 2 -16.36 1.53 -37.33
N PRO A 3 -17.31 2.05 -36.53
CA PRO A 3 -17.45 1.69 -35.12
C PRO A 3 -17.92 0.23 -34.89
N THR A 4 -18.18 -0.54 -35.95
CA THR A 4 -18.63 -1.93 -35.86
C THR A 4 -17.51 -2.97 -35.97
N VAL A 5 -16.27 -2.55 -36.21
CA VAL A 5 -15.13 -3.44 -36.47
C VAL A 5 -14.06 -3.29 -35.39
N MET A 6 -13.49 -4.41 -34.93
CA MET A 6 -12.31 -4.41 -34.05
C MET A 6 -11.06 -4.77 -34.85
N GLU A 7 -10.02 -3.97 -34.69
CA GLU A 7 -8.74 -4.13 -35.36
C GLU A 7 -7.63 -4.41 -34.34
N MET A 8 -6.68 -5.27 -34.71
CA MET A 8 -5.47 -5.53 -33.92
C MET A 8 -4.31 -4.79 -34.57
N ILE A 9 -3.73 -3.83 -33.83
CA ILE A 9 -2.68 -2.93 -34.31
C ILE A 9 -1.35 -3.29 -33.65
N ILE A 10 -0.30 -3.43 -34.45
CA ILE A 10 1.05 -3.67 -33.96
C ILE A 10 1.65 -2.34 -33.47
N VAL A 11 2.03 -2.29 -32.20
CA VAL A 11 2.59 -1.09 -31.54
C VAL A 11 4.12 -1.09 -31.43
N LYS A 12 4.78 -2.20 -31.77
CA LYS A 12 6.25 -2.36 -31.70
C LYS A 12 6.74 -3.13 -32.93
N ASP A 13 7.93 -2.80 -33.43
CA ASP A 13 8.52 -3.52 -34.56
C ASP A 13 8.73 -5.01 -34.23
N VAL A 14 8.31 -5.89 -35.16
CA VAL A 14 8.40 -7.35 -35.00
C VAL A 14 9.26 -7.93 -36.11
N LYS A 15 10.25 -8.74 -35.74
CA LYS A 15 11.11 -9.45 -36.71
C LYS A 15 10.33 -10.62 -37.34
N VAL A 16 10.65 -10.94 -38.59
CA VAL A 16 10.08 -12.10 -39.28
C VAL A 16 10.33 -13.38 -38.47
N GLY A 17 9.26 -14.14 -38.22
CA GLY A 17 9.29 -15.38 -37.43
C GLY A 17 9.20 -15.18 -35.91
N ALA A 18 9.08 -13.93 -35.42
CA ALA A 18 8.87 -13.67 -34.00
C ALA A 18 7.37 -13.71 -33.64
N GLU A 19 7.09 -14.10 -32.39
CA GLU A 19 5.74 -14.10 -31.83
C GLU A 19 5.24 -12.66 -31.60
N VAL A 20 3.95 -12.43 -31.90
CA VAL A 20 3.27 -11.16 -31.64
C VAL A 20 2.47 -11.28 -30.35
N PHE A 21 2.84 -10.48 -29.35
CA PHE A 21 2.19 -10.50 -28.04
C PHE A 21 1.12 -9.42 -27.97
N ASN A 22 -0.06 -9.80 -27.48
CA ASN A 22 -1.11 -8.85 -27.11
C ASN A 22 -0.93 -8.42 -25.63
N THR A 23 -1.46 -7.25 -25.28
CA THR A 23 -1.50 -6.77 -23.90
C THR A 23 -2.85 -7.12 -23.27
N TYR A 24 -2.86 -7.92 -22.20
CA TYR A 24 -4.08 -8.24 -21.45
C TYR A 24 -4.52 -7.15 -20.46
N GLY A 25 -3.80 -6.03 -20.45
CA GLY A 25 -4.00 -4.89 -19.55
C GLY A 25 -2.96 -4.84 -18.43
N SER A 26 -3.15 -3.90 -17.51
CA SER A 26 -2.29 -3.71 -16.33
C SER A 26 -2.70 -4.68 -15.22
N LEU A 27 -2.36 -5.97 -15.38
CA LEU A 27 -2.76 -7.05 -14.48
C LEU A 27 -1.56 -7.59 -13.70
N GLY A 28 -1.68 -7.68 -12.39
CA GLY A 28 -0.71 -8.38 -11.53
C GLY A 28 -0.73 -9.89 -11.70
N ASN A 29 0.28 -10.58 -11.17
CA ASN A 29 0.47 -12.01 -11.41
C ASN A 29 -0.67 -12.86 -10.85
N ALA A 30 -1.26 -12.47 -9.71
CA ALA A 30 -2.41 -13.17 -9.14
C ALA A 30 -3.62 -13.15 -10.10
N ALA A 31 -3.87 -12.01 -10.75
CA ALA A 31 -4.95 -11.87 -11.72
C ALA A 31 -4.64 -12.62 -13.03
N LEU A 32 -3.39 -12.57 -13.51
CA LEU A 32 -2.95 -13.33 -14.68
C LEU A 32 -3.10 -14.83 -14.47
N LEU A 33 -2.71 -15.35 -13.30
CA LEU A 33 -2.83 -16.77 -13.00
C LEU A 33 -4.29 -17.20 -12.92
N HIS A 34 -5.13 -16.42 -12.24
CA HIS A 34 -6.55 -16.74 -12.06
C HIS A 34 -7.34 -16.72 -13.38
N ARG A 35 -7.07 -15.76 -14.28
CA ARG A 35 -7.83 -15.58 -15.52
C ARG A 35 -7.25 -16.32 -16.73
N TYR A 36 -5.92 -16.43 -16.81
CA TYR A 36 -5.21 -16.91 -18.00
C TYR A 36 -4.28 -18.10 -17.72
N GLY A 37 -4.06 -18.48 -16.46
CA GLY A 37 -3.31 -19.69 -16.12
C GLY A 37 -1.79 -19.59 -16.32
N PHE A 38 -1.24 -18.37 -16.27
CA PHE A 38 0.21 -18.13 -16.29
C PHE A 38 0.60 -16.95 -15.39
N THR A 39 1.90 -16.82 -15.13
CA THR A 39 2.51 -15.72 -14.37
C THR A 39 3.72 -15.20 -15.12
N GLU A 40 4.00 -13.91 -15.00
CA GLU A 40 5.16 -13.27 -15.62
C GLU A 40 6.24 -12.95 -14.59
N PRO A 41 7.52 -13.27 -14.89
CA PRO A 41 8.62 -12.83 -14.03
C PRO A 41 8.74 -11.30 -14.10
N ASP A 42 9.00 -10.68 -12.95
CA ASP A 42 9.24 -9.23 -12.81
C ASP A 42 8.15 -8.34 -13.43
N ASN A 43 6.88 -8.76 -13.29
CA ASN A 43 5.72 -7.98 -13.74
C ASN A 43 5.61 -6.65 -12.96
N PRO A 44 5.66 -5.48 -13.62
CA PRO A 44 5.60 -4.18 -12.96
C PRO A 44 4.21 -3.83 -12.41
N TYR A 45 3.16 -4.57 -12.81
CA TYR A 45 1.79 -4.40 -12.33
C TYR A 45 1.45 -5.34 -11.19
N ASP A 46 2.45 -6.05 -10.66
CA ASP A 46 2.23 -6.96 -9.55
C ASP A 46 1.92 -6.21 -8.26
N ILE A 47 1.05 -6.80 -7.44
CA ILE A 47 0.55 -6.20 -6.22
C ILE A 47 0.49 -7.24 -5.12
N VAL A 48 0.56 -6.80 -3.87
CA VAL A 48 0.22 -7.63 -2.71
C VAL A 48 -0.88 -6.96 -1.90
N ASN A 49 -1.86 -7.77 -1.48
CA ASN A 49 -3.02 -7.30 -0.74
C ASN A 49 -2.78 -7.40 0.78
N ILE A 50 -3.17 -6.34 1.48
CA ILE A 50 -3.28 -6.28 2.94
C ILE A 50 -4.76 -6.21 3.29
N ASP A 51 -5.32 -7.31 3.78
CA ASP A 51 -6.72 -7.35 4.19
C ASP A 51 -6.99 -6.39 5.36
N LEU A 52 -8.17 -5.77 5.36
CA LEU A 52 -8.64 -4.94 6.47
C LEU A 52 -8.61 -5.72 7.79
N GLU A 53 -8.89 -7.02 7.75
CA GLU A 53 -8.81 -7.89 8.93
C GLU A 53 -7.40 -7.95 9.52
N LEU A 54 -6.34 -7.93 8.70
CA LEU A 54 -4.96 -7.86 9.19
C LEU A 54 -4.68 -6.52 9.88
N VAL A 55 -5.23 -5.43 9.36
CA VAL A 55 -5.13 -4.10 9.99
C VAL A 55 -5.88 -4.09 11.33
N LEU A 56 -7.06 -4.72 11.42
CA LEU A 56 -7.82 -4.82 12.66
C LEU A 56 -7.16 -5.75 13.68
N GLN A 57 -6.55 -6.85 13.24
CA GLN A 57 -5.75 -7.74 14.07
C GLN A 57 -4.55 -6.99 14.65
N TRP A 58 -3.79 -6.27 13.81
CA TRP A 58 -2.69 -5.41 14.25
C TRP A 58 -3.19 -4.37 15.26
N SER A 59 -4.29 -3.67 14.97
CA SER A 59 -4.86 -2.66 15.88
C SER A 59 -5.29 -3.26 17.20
N SER A 60 -5.82 -4.48 17.22
CA SER A 60 -6.26 -5.18 18.44
C SER A 60 -5.09 -5.59 19.34
N SER A 61 -3.88 -5.74 18.78
CA SER A 61 -2.67 -5.96 19.58
C SER A 61 -2.22 -4.71 20.35
N MET A 62 -2.60 -3.52 19.87
CA MET A 62 -2.18 -2.22 20.43
C MET A 62 -3.29 -1.46 21.17
N PHE A 63 -4.55 -1.69 20.78
CA PHE A 63 -5.68 -0.86 21.18
C PHE A 63 -6.92 -1.71 21.51
N SER A 64 -7.84 -1.13 22.27
CA SER A 64 -9.12 -1.78 22.58
C SER A 64 -10.03 -1.89 21.35
N GLY A 65 -10.92 -2.88 21.32
CA GLY A 65 -11.92 -2.99 20.25
C GLY A 65 -12.87 -1.79 20.14
N ARG A 66 -13.06 -1.01 21.22
CA ARG A 66 -13.81 0.27 21.14
C ARG A 66 -13.04 1.32 20.34
N HIS A 67 -11.73 1.43 20.58
CA HIS A 67 -10.83 2.36 19.89
C HIS A 67 -10.80 2.08 18.39
N SER A 68 -10.53 0.83 18.00
CA SER A 68 -10.44 0.42 16.60
C SER A 68 -11.76 0.67 15.85
N ARG A 69 -12.90 0.31 16.46
CA ARG A 69 -14.23 0.53 15.85
C ARG A 69 -14.58 2.01 15.67
N ALA A 70 -14.28 2.85 16.67
CA ALA A 70 -14.56 4.28 16.57
C ALA A 70 -13.75 4.93 15.44
N ARG A 71 -12.46 4.58 15.34
CA ARG A 71 -11.55 5.08 14.30
C ARG A 71 -11.88 4.54 12.91
N LEU A 72 -12.25 3.28 12.80
CA LEU A 72 -12.75 2.72 11.54
C LEU A 72 -14.07 3.40 11.12
N SER A 73 -15.00 3.64 12.05
CA SER A 73 -16.24 4.37 11.77
C SER A 73 -15.95 5.78 11.26
N LEU A 74 -14.98 6.47 11.86
CA LEU A 74 -14.52 7.77 11.34
C LEU A 74 -13.98 7.64 9.92
N PHE A 75 -13.11 6.67 9.65
CA PHE A 75 -12.58 6.41 8.32
C PHE A 75 -13.69 6.18 7.27
N ARG A 76 -14.76 5.46 7.62
CA ARG A 76 -15.94 5.30 6.73
C ARG A 76 -16.74 6.57 6.54
N ARG A 77 -16.94 7.34 7.61
CA ARG A 77 -17.63 8.64 7.54
C ARG A 77 -16.86 9.67 6.71
N LEU A 78 -15.57 9.43 6.50
CA LEU A 78 -14.71 10.19 5.62
C LEU A 78 -14.78 9.74 4.15
N ASP A 79 -15.68 8.81 3.83
CA ASP A 79 -15.88 8.24 2.49
C ASP A 79 -14.65 7.51 1.96
N TYR A 80 -13.79 7.02 2.87
CA TYR A 80 -12.71 6.11 2.51
C TYR A 80 -13.12 4.66 2.74
N SER A 81 -12.67 3.81 1.82
CA SER A 81 -12.74 2.35 1.88
C SER A 81 -11.54 1.76 1.17
N GLY A 82 -11.13 0.57 1.57
CA GLY A 82 -10.24 -0.26 0.76
C GLY A 82 -10.93 -0.77 -0.51
N CYS A 83 -10.16 -1.47 -1.33
CA CYS A 83 -10.66 -2.23 -2.46
C CYS A 83 -11.55 -3.37 -1.96
N VAL A 84 -12.66 -3.63 -2.68
CA VAL A 84 -13.62 -4.66 -2.30
C VAL A 84 -13.61 -5.78 -3.34
N SER A 85 -13.43 -7.02 -2.89
CA SER A 85 -13.56 -8.22 -3.71
C SER A 85 -14.24 -9.32 -2.92
N GLN A 86 -15.28 -9.94 -3.49
CA GLN A 86 -15.95 -11.12 -2.92
C GLN A 86 -16.24 -11.01 -1.40
N ASN A 87 -16.74 -9.85 -0.96
CA ASN A 87 -17.06 -9.52 0.43
C ASN A 87 -15.86 -9.35 1.40
N SER A 88 -14.63 -9.30 0.88
CA SER A 88 -13.46 -8.87 1.64
C SER A 88 -13.02 -7.48 1.22
N GLU A 89 -12.54 -6.70 2.19
CA GLU A 89 -11.91 -5.40 1.95
C GLU A 89 -10.41 -5.50 2.20
N TYR A 90 -9.63 -4.96 1.28
CA TYR A 90 -8.18 -5.00 1.31
C TYR A 90 -7.60 -3.70 0.77
N PHE A 91 -6.32 -3.50 1.04
CA PHE A 91 -5.51 -2.42 0.49
C PHE A 91 -4.40 -3.00 -0.36
N GLU A 92 -4.12 -2.37 -1.49
CA GLU A 92 -3.06 -2.81 -2.39
C GLU A 92 -1.73 -2.15 -2.05
N ILE A 93 -0.66 -2.92 -2.19
CA ILE A 93 0.71 -2.44 -2.22
C ILE A 93 1.23 -2.70 -3.62
N SER A 94 1.70 -1.63 -4.27
CA SER A 94 2.25 -1.67 -5.63
C SER A 94 3.55 -2.45 -5.73
N TYR A 95 3.96 -2.77 -6.96
CA TYR A 95 5.23 -3.41 -7.27
C TYR A 95 6.45 -2.72 -6.63
N ASP A 96 6.41 -1.39 -6.46
CA ASP A 96 7.49 -0.59 -5.85
C ASP A 96 7.45 -0.57 -4.32
N GLY A 97 6.49 -1.28 -3.72
CA GLY A 97 6.29 -1.30 -2.27
C GLY A 97 5.52 -0.09 -1.74
N GLU A 98 4.97 0.75 -2.61
CA GLU A 98 4.12 1.87 -2.18
C GLU A 98 2.72 1.37 -1.80
N PRO A 99 2.24 1.65 -0.58
CA PRO A 99 0.87 1.36 -0.19
C PRO A 99 -0.11 2.38 -0.78
N GLN A 100 -1.37 1.94 -0.94
CA GLN A 100 -2.50 2.82 -1.18
C GLN A 100 -2.63 3.92 -0.11
N VAL A 101 -3.11 5.09 -0.52
CA VAL A 101 -3.21 6.28 0.36
C VAL A 101 -4.23 6.03 1.47
N GLU A 102 -5.29 5.30 1.16
CA GLU A 102 -6.37 4.90 2.05
C GLU A 102 -5.85 4.09 3.24
N LEU A 103 -4.89 3.18 3.00
CA LEU A 103 -4.20 2.45 4.07
C LEU A 103 -3.41 3.41 4.97
N LEU A 104 -2.67 4.35 4.38
CA LEU A 104 -1.91 5.35 5.16
C LEU A 104 -2.83 6.23 6.01
N ILE A 105 -3.97 6.65 5.46
CA ILE A 105 -4.99 7.44 6.18
C ILE A 105 -5.57 6.63 7.34
N LEU A 106 -5.94 5.37 7.09
CA LEU A 106 -6.48 4.48 8.12
C LEU A 106 -5.48 4.31 9.27
N LEU A 107 -4.22 4.00 8.97
CA LEU A 107 -3.17 3.85 9.99
C LEU A 107 -2.93 5.16 10.74
N TYR A 108 -2.93 6.29 10.05
CA TYR A 108 -2.80 7.60 10.67
C TYR A 108 -3.93 7.84 11.68
N ILE A 109 -5.19 7.63 11.29
CA ILE A 109 -6.37 7.76 12.16
C ILE A 109 -6.30 6.78 13.33
N MET A 110 -5.88 5.53 13.08
CA MET A 110 -5.73 4.51 14.12
C MET A 110 -4.75 4.94 15.22
N LEU A 111 -3.66 5.59 14.81
CA LEU A 111 -2.56 6.05 15.67
C LEU A 111 -2.73 7.48 16.20
N LEU A 112 -3.83 8.16 15.86
CA LEU A 112 -4.10 9.50 16.37
C LEU A 112 -4.32 9.45 17.90
N PRO A 113 -3.64 10.35 18.65
CA PRO A 113 -3.96 10.58 20.06
C PRO A 113 -5.44 10.94 20.22
N GLU A 114 -6.02 10.54 21.35
CA GLU A 114 -7.46 10.69 21.59
C GLU A 114 -7.96 12.13 21.46
N GLU A 115 -7.19 13.11 21.94
CA GLU A 115 -7.52 14.54 21.79
C GLU A 115 -7.56 14.98 20.32
N ALA A 116 -6.55 14.58 19.53
CA ALA A 116 -6.50 14.91 18.11
C ALA A 116 -7.61 14.20 17.32
N TYR A 117 -7.95 12.96 17.69
CA TYR A 117 -9.07 12.22 17.14
C TYR A 117 -10.41 12.94 17.41
N ARG A 118 -10.66 13.38 18.65
CA ARG A 118 -11.89 14.10 19.01
C ARG A 118 -12.01 15.42 18.25
N GLN A 119 -10.92 16.16 18.11
CA GLN A 119 -10.92 17.39 17.31
C GLN A 119 -11.23 17.10 15.84
N LEU A 120 -10.66 16.04 15.28
CA LEU A 120 -10.96 15.61 13.91
C LEU A 120 -12.43 15.23 13.76
N ASP A 121 -12.97 14.42 14.67
CA ASP A 121 -14.37 13.97 14.67
C ASP A 121 -15.37 15.13 14.78
N LEU A 122 -15.10 16.11 15.65
CA LEU A 122 -15.89 17.34 15.78
C LEU A 122 -15.83 18.20 14.51
N THR A 123 -14.65 18.33 13.91
CA THR A 123 -14.45 19.13 12.70
C THR A 123 -15.17 18.51 11.49
N ILE A 124 -15.12 17.18 11.36
CA ILE A 124 -15.83 16.45 10.30
C ILE A 124 -17.33 16.64 10.44
N SER A 125 -17.83 16.61 11.68
CA SER A 125 -19.25 16.81 11.97
C SER A 125 -19.74 18.24 11.67
N THR A 126 -18.84 19.22 11.55
CA THR A 126 -19.18 20.64 11.37
C THR A 126 -18.86 21.20 9.98
N VAL A 127 -17.77 20.78 9.34
CA VAL A 127 -17.21 21.44 8.15
C VAL A 127 -17.32 20.61 6.86
N GLY A 128 -17.51 19.30 6.95
CA GLY A 128 -17.67 18.39 5.78
C GLY A 128 -16.48 18.32 4.81
N ASN A 129 -15.53 19.27 4.83
CA ASN A 129 -14.36 19.30 3.94
C ASN A 129 -13.11 18.71 4.61
N LEU A 130 -12.75 17.53 4.12
CA LEU A 130 -11.76 16.60 4.64
C LEU A 130 -10.30 17.03 4.46
N ASN A 131 -9.93 17.42 3.24
CA ASN A 131 -8.55 17.77 2.89
C ASN A 131 -8.08 18.97 3.71
N LYS A 132 -8.99 19.91 3.98
CA LYS A 132 -8.72 21.06 4.84
C LYS A 132 -8.60 20.65 6.32
N SER A 133 -9.40 19.69 6.79
CA SER A 133 -9.42 19.28 8.20
C SER A 133 -8.18 18.47 8.58
N ILE A 134 -7.78 17.49 7.75
CA ILE A 134 -6.57 16.68 7.98
C ILE A 134 -5.31 17.54 7.84
N SER A 135 -5.23 18.40 6.81
CA SER A 135 -4.10 19.32 6.66
C SER A 135 -3.99 20.31 7.82
N VAL A 136 -5.10 20.84 8.35
CA VAL A 136 -5.09 21.71 9.54
C VAL A 136 -4.57 20.97 10.79
N ILE A 137 -4.96 19.72 11.00
CA ILE A 137 -4.48 18.92 12.14
C ILE A 137 -3.00 18.56 11.97
N LEU A 138 -2.58 18.18 10.76
CA LEU A 138 -1.17 17.89 10.43
C LEU A 138 -0.30 19.13 10.59
N ALA A 139 -0.76 20.29 10.12
CA ALA A 139 -0.07 21.58 10.23
C ALA A 139 0.09 22.01 11.70
N LYS A 140 -0.97 21.90 12.51
CA LYS A 140 -0.92 22.15 13.96
C LYS A 140 0.10 21.25 14.67
N LYS A 141 0.19 19.98 14.27
CA LYS A 141 1.12 19.01 14.89
C LYS A 141 2.57 19.18 14.43
N CYS A 142 2.81 19.65 13.21
CA CYS A 142 4.16 19.78 12.64
C CYS A 142 4.82 21.17 12.85
N ASN A 143 4.11 22.18 13.35
CA ASN A 143 4.57 23.60 13.37
C ASN A 143 5.00 24.07 11.97
N ILE A 144 4.29 23.67 10.92
CA ILE A 144 4.57 24.07 9.54
C ILE A 144 3.44 25.01 9.11
N VAL A 145 3.80 26.23 8.73
CA VAL A 145 2.93 27.17 8.03
C VAL A 145 2.87 26.69 6.58
N MET A 146 1.70 26.29 6.10
CA MET A 146 1.47 26.03 4.68
C MET A 146 0.44 27.01 4.15
N ASP A 147 0.84 27.72 3.12
CA ASP A 147 0.02 28.53 2.23
C ASP A 147 -0.55 27.59 1.16
N GLU A 148 -1.86 27.67 0.95
CA GLU A 148 -2.70 27.02 -0.07
C GLU A 148 -2.52 25.51 -0.38
N ALA A 149 -3.65 24.79 -0.38
CA ALA A 149 -3.72 23.33 -0.38
C ALA A 149 -3.25 22.67 -1.69
N PRO A 150 -2.20 21.82 -1.67
CA PRO A 150 -1.99 20.82 -2.69
C PRO A 150 -2.67 19.52 -2.28
N GLU A 151 -2.91 18.64 -3.25
CA GLU A 151 -3.20 17.21 -3.04
C GLU A 151 -2.43 16.65 -1.84
N MET A 152 -3.10 15.88 -0.97
CA MET A 152 -2.50 15.30 0.24
C MET A 152 -1.23 14.53 -0.14
N SER A 153 -0.06 15.09 0.17
CA SER A 153 1.20 14.40 -0.10
C SER A 153 1.33 13.21 0.84
N LYS A 154 1.55 12.01 0.27
CA LYS A 154 1.80 10.76 1.01
C LYS A 154 2.85 10.97 2.12
N ASP A 155 3.82 11.83 1.86
CA ASP A 155 4.88 12.23 2.80
C ASP A 155 4.37 12.77 4.15
N LEU A 156 3.23 13.47 4.18
CA LEU A 156 2.67 14.01 5.42
C LEU A 156 2.02 12.91 6.30
N LEU A 157 1.56 11.82 5.69
CA LEU A 157 0.95 10.69 6.39
C LEU A 157 2.02 9.74 6.98
N LEU A 158 3.24 9.77 6.43
CA LEU A 158 4.39 8.95 6.86
C LEU A 158 5.02 9.46 8.16
N THR A 159 4.23 9.45 9.24
CA THR A 159 4.76 9.64 10.59
C THR A 159 5.56 8.41 11.03
N LYS A 160 6.45 8.56 12.02
CA LYS A 160 7.21 7.43 12.57
C LYS A 160 6.29 6.26 12.98
N ASN A 161 5.19 6.55 13.67
CA ASN A 161 4.28 5.51 14.13
C ASN A 161 3.58 4.79 12.97
N VAL A 162 3.24 5.51 11.90
CA VAL A 162 2.66 4.91 10.68
C VAL A 162 3.69 4.03 9.98
N CYS A 163 4.95 4.45 9.91
CA CYS A 163 6.03 3.61 9.37
C CYS A 163 6.23 2.34 10.21
N ASP A 164 6.26 2.46 11.54
CA ASP A 164 6.38 1.31 12.45
C ASP A 164 5.17 0.35 12.31
N ALA A 165 3.97 0.89 12.05
CA ALA A 165 2.77 0.11 11.76
C ALA A 165 2.85 -0.62 10.40
N LEU A 166 3.34 0.04 9.35
CA LEU A 166 3.54 -0.58 8.04
C LEU A 166 4.55 -1.74 8.11
N LEU A 167 5.64 -1.57 8.86
CA LEU A 167 6.60 -2.66 9.12
C LEU A 167 5.92 -3.83 9.82
N SER A 168 5.16 -3.56 10.87
CA SER A 168 4.42 -4.59 11.61
C SER A 168 3.42 -5.33 10.73
N LEU A 169 2.69 -4.62 9.86
CA LEU A 169 1.76 -5.22 8.91
C LEU A 169 2.45 -6.06 7.84
N ALA A 170 3.61 -5.61 7.35
CA ALA A 170 4.42 -6.39 6.43
C ALA A 170 4.87 -7.71 7.06
N ASP A 171 5.33 -7.68 8.32
CA ASP A 171 5.74 -8.88 9.07
C ASP A 171 4.56 -9.83 9.32
N ILE A 172 3.39 -9.31 9.73
CA ILE A 172 2.17 -10.10 9.90
C ILE A 172 1.79 -10.76 8.57
N ARG A 173 1.78 -10.00 7.47
CA ARG A 173 1.42 -10.51 6.14
C ARG A 173 2.41 -11.56 5.65
N GLU A 174 3.70 -11.37 5.89
CA GLU A 174 4.76 -12.29 5.51
C GLU A 174 4.67 -13.62 6.29
N SER A 175 4.26 -13.56 7.56
CA SER A 175 4.09 -14.76 8.39
C SER A 175 3.05 -15.74 7.85
N LEU A 176 2.07 -15.26 7.05
CA LEU A 176 1.03 -16.10 6.44
C LEU A 176 1.55 -17.05 5.36
N TYR A 177 2.74 -16.80 4.82
CA TYR A 177 3.39 -17.71 3.88
C TYR A 177 4.10 -18.88 4.59
N GLY A 178 4.10 -18.95 5.92
CA GLY A 178 4.78 -19.99 6.70
C GLY A 178 6.27 -19.70 6.95
N SER A 179 6.95 -20.66 7.57
CA SER A 179 8.27 -20.47 8.18
C SER A 179 9.47 -20.49 7.23
N ASN A 180 9.27 -20.78 5.94
CA ASN A 180 10.37 -20.83 4.97
C ASN A 180 10.90 -19.43 4.67
N ALA A 181 12.21 -19.28 4.53
CA ALA A 181 12.82 -18.03 4.12
C ALA A 181 12.46 -17.70 2.67
N VAL A 182 12.50 -16.41 2.31
CA VAL A 182 12.28 -15.95 0.93
C VAL A 182 13.31 -16.59 -0.01
N ASP A 183 14.56 -16.73 0.44
CA ASP A 183 15.65 -17.36 -0.32
C ASP A 183 15.39 -18.83 -0.64
N ASP A 184 14.70 -19.56 0.25
CA ASP A 184 14.33 -20.95 0.01
C ASP A 184 13.35 -21.05 -1.15
N ASP A 185 12.36 -20.15 -1.20
CA ASP A 185 11.38 -20.09 -2.28
C ASP A 185 12.04 -19.64 -3.60
N ILE A 186 12.95 -18.68 -3.56
CA ILE A 186 13.74 -18.27 -4.73
C ILE A 186 14.58 -19.45 -5.25
N GLY A 187 15.22 -20.19 -4.34
CA GLY A 187 15.98 -21.39 -4.68
C GLY A 187 15.11 -22.49 -5.27
N ALA A 188 13.94 -22.75 -4.69
CA ALA A 188 12.98 -23.71 -5.20
C ALA A 188 12.47 -23.32 -6.59
N LEU A 189 12.15 -22.05 -6.78
CA LEU A 189 11.69 -21.51 -8.06
C LEU A 189 12.73 -21.67 -9.17
N ARG A 190 14.01 -21.41 -8.86
CA ARG A 190 15.13 -21.61 -9.80
C ARG A 190 15.33 -23.07 -10.20
N ARG A 191 15.05 -24.00 -9.28
CA ARG A 191 15.16 -25.45 -9.55
C ARG A 191 13.92 -26.02 -10.23
N CYS A 192 12.78 -25.34 -10.13
CA CYS A 192 11.50 -25.81 -10.65
C CYS A 192 11.48 -25.77 -12.19
N CYS A 193 10.96 -26.85 -12.80
CA CYS A 193 10.79 -26.92 -14.24
C CYS A 193 9.39 -26.42 -14.63
N HIS A 194 9.32 -25.28 -15.34
CA HIS A 194 8.06 -24.69 -15.81
C HIS A 194 7.22 -25.64 -16.70
N ILE A 195 7.85 -26.62 -17.36
CA ILE A 195 7.18 -27.61 -18.22
C ILE A 195 6.60 -28.77 -17.39
N ARG A 196 7.41 -29.36 -16.52
CA ARG A 196 7.04 -30.57 -15.77
C ARG A 196 6.19 -30.26 -14.53
N GLU A 197 6.46 -29.12 -13.88
CA GLU A 197 5.93 -28.76 -12.57
C GLU A 197 5.15 -27.44 -12.64
N ARG A 198 4.35 -27.26 -13.69
CA ARG A 198 3.69 -25.97 -14.02
C ARG A 198 2.94 -25.33 -12.83
N LYS A 199 2.18 -26.12 -12.07
CA LYS A 199 1.42 -25.62 -10.91
C LYS A 199 2.35 -25.12 -9.79
N LEU A 200 3.42 -25.85 -9.51
CA LEU A 200 4.42 -25.49 -8.51
C LEU A 200 5.21 -24.26 -8.95
N TYR A 201 5.56 -24.17 -10.23
CA TYR A 201 6.25 -23.01 -10.78
C TYR A 201 5.43 -21.73 -10.59
N HIS A 202 4.15 -21.74 -10.98
CA HIS A 202 3.30 -20.55 -10.85
C HIS A 202 2.99 -20.20 -9.39
N SER A 203 2.81 -21.20 -8.51
CA SER A 203 2.59 -20.91 -7.08
C SER A 203 3.85 -20.31 -6.42
N LEU A 204 5.04 -20.83 -6.75
CA LEU A 204 6.30 -20.26 -6.30
C LEU A 204 6.53 -18.86 -6.88
N MET A 205 6.18 -18.62 -8.15
CA MET A 205 6.27 -17.28 -8.75
C MET A 205 5.42 -16.25 -8.01
N LEU A 206 4.16 -16.57 -7.71
CA LEU A 206 3.29 -15.69 -6.90
C LEU A 206 3.88 -15.44 -5.52
N ARG A 207 4.30 -16.50 -4.84
CA ARG A 207 4.83 -16.37 -3.48
C ARG A 207 6.10 -15.52 -3.42
N VAL A 208 7.03 -15.73 -4.36
CA VAL A 208 8.29 -14.97 -4.43
C VAL A 208 8.02 -13.51 -4.81
N SER A 209 7.14 -13.26 -5.76
CA SER A 209 6.82 -11.89 -6.20
C SER A 209 6.14 -11.09 -5.09
N GLU A 210 5.11 -11.63 -4.42
CA GLU A 210 4.45 -10.97 -3.30
C GLU A 210 5.42 -10.70 -2.13
N ARG A 211 6.29 -11.66 -1.79
CA ARG A 211 7.31 -11.50 -0.73
C ARG A 211 8.33 -10.41 -1.07
N ARG A 212 8.74 -10.27 -2.34
CA ARG A 212 9.58 -9.15 -2.79
C ARG A 212 8.88 -7.80 -2.64
N ILE A 213 7.58 -7.73 -2.92
CA ILE A 213 6.81 -6.49 -2.72
C ILE A 213 6.76 -6.13 -1.23
N LEU A 214 6.58 -7.10 -0.34
CA LEU A 214 6.62 -6.88 1.11
C LEU A 214 7.99 -6.38 1.58
N GLU A 215 9.08 -6.90 1.02
CA GLU A 215 10.43 -6.39 1.30
C GLU A 215 10.57 -4.92 0.85
N LYS A 216 10.07 -4.58 -0.34
CA LYS A 216 10.05 -3.19 -0.82
C LYS A 216 9.18 -2.30 0.06
N LEU A 217 8.04 -2.77 0.58
CA LEU A 217 7.23 -2.04 1.55
C LEU A 217 8.02 -1.73 2.82
N LYS A 218 8.80 -2.69 3.32
CA LYS A 218 9.67 -2.47 4.49
C LYS A 218 10.71 -1.38 4.22
N ILE A 219 11.30 -1.38 3.02
CA ILE A 219 12.23 -0.33 2.58
C ILE A 219 11.52 1.02 2.51
N TYR A 220 10.33 1.08 1.91
CA TYR A 220 9.50 2.28 1.83
C TYR A 220 9.21 2.87 3.22
N ALA A 221 8.75 2.04 4.17
CA ALA A 221 8.49 2.46 5.54
C ALA A 221 9.77 2.95 6.25
N ALA A 222 10.89 2.26 6.06
CA ALA A 222 12.18 2.67 6.61
C ALA A 222 12.68 4.00 6.04
N ALA A 223 12.45 4.27 4.76
CA ALA A 223 12.78 5.53 4.10
C ALA A 223 11.92 6.69 4.64
N GLY A 224 10.60 6.49 4.75
CA GLY A 224 9.67 7.48 5.32
C GLY A 224 10.06 7.89 6.75
N ALA A 225 10.43 6.92 7.60
CA ALA A 225 10.89 7.18 8.96
C ALA A 225 12.17 8.05 9.01
N ARG A 226 13.07 7.92 8.02
CA ARG A 226 14.29 8.75 7.91
C ARG A 226 13.96 10.18 7.49
N LEU A 227 13.04 10.36 6.54
CA LEU A 227 12.61 11.69 6.09
C LEU A 227 12.06 12.52 7.26
N PHE A 228 11.22 11.90 8.10
CA PHE A 228 10.64 12.55 9.28
C PHE A 228 11.70 12.95 10.32
N ARG A 229 12.72 12.10 10.57
CA ARG A 229 13.84 12.42 11.47
C ARG A 229 14.62 13.66 11.00
N THR A 230 14.83 13.78 9.69
CA THR A 230 15.57 14.91 9.08
C THR A 230 14.75 16.19 9.14
N ALA A 231 13.45 16.13 8.82
CA ALA A 231 12.53 17.27 8.94
C ALA A 231 12.43 17.80 10.38
N LYS A 232 12.31 16.92 11.38
CA LYS A 232 12.27 17.30 12.80
C LYS A 232 13.56 17.98 13.26
N ARG A 233 14.73 17.49 12.81
CA ARG A 233 16.04 18.11 13.11
C ARG A 233 16.19 19.49 12.46
N ALA A 234 15.72 19.65 11.22
CA ALA A 234 15.75 20.94 10.51
C ALA A 234 14.82 21.98 11.17
N SER A 235 13.63 21.57 11.61
CA SER A 235 12.67 22.43 12.33
C SER A 235 13.23 22.90 13.69
N MET A 236 13.82 22.00 14.48
CA MET A 236 14.46 22.37 15.76
C MET A 236 15.63 23.35 15.57
N ARG A 237 16.46 23.17 14.53
CA ARG A 237 17.55 24.10 14.20
C ARG A 237 17.06 25.49 13.77
N LYS A 238 15.91 25.59 13.07
CA LYS A 238 15.30 26.89 12.72
C LYS A 238 14.72 27.60 13.95
N LYS A 239 14.18 26.86 14.91
CA LYS A 239 13.61 27.41 16.15
C LYS A 239 14.69 27.98 17.08
N LEU A 240 15.85 27.32 17.17
CA LEU A 240 17.00 27.77 17.97
C LEU A 240 17.73 29.00 17.40
N LYS A 241 17.56 29.31 16.11
CA LYS A 241 18.12 30.51 15.46
C LYS A 241 17.19 31.74 15.54
N ARG A 242 15.97 31.57 16.05
CA ARG A 242 14.95 32.63 16.18
C ARG A 242 14.73 33.07 17.64
N THR A 243 15.51 32.52 18.56
CA THR A 243 15.64 32.94 19.97
C THR A 243 17.02 33.52 20.18
#